data_AF-A0A0F7S8K4-F1
#
_entry.id   AF-A0A0F7S8K4-F1
#
_cell.length_a   1.000
_cell.length_b   1.000
_cell.length_c   1.000
_cell.angle_alpha   90.00
_cell.angle_beta   90.00
_cell.angle_gamma   90.00
#
_symmetry.space_group_name_H-M   'P 1'
#
loop_
_entity.id
_entity.type
_entity.pdbx_description
1 polymer ?
#
loop_
_entity_poly.entity_id
_entity_poly.type
_entity_poly.pdbx_seq_one_letter_code
_entity_poly.pdbx_strand_id
1 'polypeptide(L)'
;MPAHPHLGHVNPGEWSSKGHDFADPGVFYDRPTQTWYAFATNGNGKNIQCSYTKGFCSWSHHEHDCLPGPLPPYQAGAPGFLWAPEVIEAPQGREGYLMYVSCQDAIYRKQCIGVAYSDHDPKGPYRWITDRPLISRGETGGTLDPQPFEDPASGKRYLVHKTDWDKMYTKHPQLWLSELAPDGLSLVGDMHPLQGPKHGYQCGLLETPYLFHRAPSNAYILFFSSGTFTNGTYATSFAISHNGLFGPYECPPQPLLETDRTRSIMGPGGACDVLGVENHYFIVFHALEREEGNRKMCVQRLCFEKDGTPVLSSRPNCGKRLRLGAEQGDDLQHFGNQPPQPSASSHHEAGGASGSKMSRLLNKFKDKLDS
;
A
#
# COMPACT_ATOMS: atom_id res chain seq x y z
N MET A 1 -6.90 -27.97 -2.87
CA MET A 1 -5.76 -28.67 -2.22
C MET A 1 -6.18 -29.02 -0.80
N PRO A 2 -5.62 -30.06 -0.16
CA PRO A 2 -5.88 -30.30 1.26
C PRO A 2 -5.32 -29.15 2.11
N ALA A 3 -5.89 -28.91 3.29
CA ALA A 3 -5.39 -27.89 4.22
C ALA A 3 -3.95 -28.18 4.63
N HIS A 4 -3.08 -27.16 4.61
CA HIS A 4 -1.73 -27.31 5.13
C HIS A 4 -1.79 -27.59 6.65
N PRO A 5 -1.04 -28.59 7.17
CA PRO A 5 -1.13 -28.99 8.58
C PRO A 5 -0.72 -27.89 9.56
N HIS A 6 0.18 -26.99 9.14
CA HIS A 6 0.79 -25.99 10.02
C HIS A 6 0.72 -24.55 9.52
N LEU A 7 0.40 -24.33 8.24
CA LEU A 7 0.45 -23.00 7.62
C LEU A 7 -0.95 -22.41 7.55
N GLY A 8 -1.04 -21.12 7.85
CA GLY A 8 -2.28 -20.38 7.92
C GLY A 8 -2.12 -19.16 8.82
N HIS A 9 -2.99 -18.18 8.63
CA HIS A 9 -2.92 -16.90 9.31
C HIS A 9 -4.25 -16.59 10.03
N VAL A 10 -4.16 -15.71 11.02
CA VAL A 10 -5.31 -15.02 11.62
C VAL A 10 -5.06 -13.55 11.39
N ASN A 11 -6.03 -12.83 10.81
CA ASN A 11 -5.92 -11.38 10.73
C ASN A 11 -6.57 -10.70 11.95
N PRO A 12 -6.12 -9.50 12.30
CA PRO A 12 -4.80 -9.00 11.91
C PRO A 12 -3.70 -9.87 12.54
N GLY A 13 -2.47 -9.79 12.04
CA GLY A 13 -1.34 -10.49 12.67
C GLY A 13 -1.29 -10.18 14.18
N GLU A 14 -0.87 -11.15 15.01
CA GLU A 14 -1.00 -11.10 16.49
C GLU A 14 -0.56 -9.77 17.12
N TRP A 15 0.46 -9.11 16.57
CA TRP A 15 0.90 -7.80 17.08
C TRP A 15 -0.07 -6.65 16.75
N SER A 16 -0.55 -6.58 15.50
CA SER A 16 -1.56 -5.60 15.10
C SER A 16 -2.91 -5.84 15.81
N SER A 17 -3.16 -7.06 16.28
CA SER A 17 -4.32 -7.36 17.13
C SER A 17 -4.30 -6.66 18.51
N LYS A 18 -3.14 -6.17 18.97
CA LYS A 18 -2.99 -5.43 20.24
C LYS A 18 -3.30 -3.93 20.12
N GLY A 19 -3.90 -3.49 19.00
CA GLY A 19 -4.33 -2.11 18.79
C GLY A 19 -3.27 -1.18 18.22
N HIS A 20 -2.19 -1.72 17.66
CA HIS A 20 -1.13 -0.94 17.01
C HIS A 20 -1.49 -0.60 15.55
N ASP A 21 -1.31 0.67 15.19
CA ASP A 21 -1.49 1.16 13.80
C ASP A 21 -0.35 0.66 12.91
N PHE A 22 -0.69 0.01 11.79
CA PHE A 22 0.23 -0.53 10.80
C PHE A 22 -0.38 -0.34 9.41
N ALA A 23 -0.15 0.84 8.86
CA ALA A 23 -0.73 1.25 7.59
C ALA A 23 0.26 1.19 6.45
N ASP A 24 -0.30 1.05 5.25
CA ASP A 24 0.42 0.98 3.98
C ASP A 24 1.57 -0.03 4.02
N PRO A 25 1.29 -1.31 4.35
CA PRO A 25 2.32 -2.34 4.44
C PRO A 25 3.01 -2.55 3.08
N GLY A 26 4.29 -2.21 2.99
CA GLY A 26 5.19 -2.60 1.89
C GLY A 26 6.06 -3.79 2.31
N VAL A 27 6.05 -4.90 1.54
CA VAL A 27 6.72 -6.15 1.94
C VAL A 27 7.94 -6.45 1.08
N PHE A 28 9.09 -6.58 1.75
CA PHE A 28 10.36 -7.00 1.17
C PHE A 28 10.72 -8.43 1.59
N TYR A 29 11.18 -9.26 0.66
CA TYR A 29 11.69 -10.59 0.98
C TYR A 29 13.23 -10.61 0.93
N ASP A 30 13.85 -10.84 2.07
CA ASP A 30 15.28 -10.99 2.20
C ASP A 30 15.69 -12.45 1.98
N ARG A 31 16.36 -12.74 0.86
CA ARG A 31 16.77 -14.10 0.50
C ARG A 31 17.81 -14.69 1.47
N PRO A 32 18.86 -13.96 1.89
CA PRO A 32 19.87 -14.47 2.83
C PRO A 32 19.27 -14.97 4.15
N THR A 33 18.35 -14.22 4.75
CA THR A 33 17.72 -14.61 6.03
C THR A 33 16.44 -15.43 5.86
N GLN A 34 15.93 -15.54 4.63
CA GLN A 34 14.64 -16.14 4.28
C GLN A 34 13.48 -15.54 5.10
N THR A 35 13.46 -14.21 5.20
CA THR A 35 12.51 -13.46 6.04
C THR A 35 11.78 -12.42 5.21
N TRP A 36 10.48 -12.31 5.41
CA TRP A 36 9.68 -11.21 4.89
C TRP A 36 9.65 -10.09 5.92
N TYR A 37 9.95 -8.87 5.50
CA TYR A 37 9.88 -7.64 6.28
C TYR A 37 8.77 -6.77 5.71
N ALA A 38 7.77 -6.47 6.53
CA ALA A 38 6.74 -5.47 6.24
C ALA A 38 7.16 -4.14 6.85
N PHE A 39 7.18 -3.08 6.05
CA PHE A 39 7.39 -1.71 6.49
C PHE A 39 6.08 -0.95 6.43
N ALA A 40 5.90 0.03 7.31
CA ALA A 40 4.65 0.79 7.39
C ALA A 40 4.88 2.28 7.61
N THR A 41 3.89 3.04 7.19
CA THR A 41 3.67 4.46 7.49
C THR A 41 3.92 4.77 8.97
N ASN A 42 4.41 5.97 9.26
CA ASN A 42 4.71 6.44 10.61
C ASN A 42 3.61 6.10 11.62
N GLY A 43 4.02 5.71 12.83
CA GLY A 43 3.08 5.32 13.87
C GLY A 43 3.82 4.64 15.02
N ASN A 44 3.11 4.43 16.14
CA ASN A 44 3.67 3.78 17.33
C ASN A 44 5.01 4.40 17.81
N GLY A 45 5.15 5.72 17.68
CA GLY A 45 6.35 6.47 18.07
C GLY A 45 7.54 6.37 17.11
N LYS A 46 7.34 5.85 15.88
CA LYS A 46 8.38 5.68 14.85
C LYS A 46 8.02 6.45 13.58
N ASN A 47 9.04 6.97 12.90
CA ASN A 47 8.95 7.51 11.56
C ASN A 47 8.64 6.41 10.55
N ILE A 48 9.35 5.28 10.61
CA ILE A 48 9.05 4.10 9.82
C ILE A 48 9.07 2.87 10.72
N GLN A 49 8.01 2.08 10.62
CA GLN A 49 7.81 0.89 11.42
C GLN A 49 8.19 -0.35 10.62
N CYS A 50 8.56 -1.44 11.29
CA CYS A 50 8.77 -2.73 10.65
C CYS A 50 8.20 -3.89 11.50
N SER A 51 7.64 -4.88 10.82
CA SER A 51 7.35 -6.21 11.36
C SER A 51 7.89 -7.27 10.41
N TYR A 52 8.16 -8.48 10.89
CA TYR A 52 8.77 -9.52 10.07
C TYR A 52 8.22 -10.92 10.36
N THR A 53 8.31 -11.79 9.36
CA THR A 53 7.83 -13.17 9.44
C THR A 53 8.68 -14.11 8.59
N LYS A 54 8.68 -15.40 8.94
CA LYS A 54 9.20 -16.49 8.10
C LYS A 54 8.10 -17.31 7.42
N GLY A 55 6.84 -16.99 7.67
CA GLY A 55 5.76 -17.92 7.31
C GLY A 55 4.38 -17.32 7.09
N PHE A 56 4.20 -16.01 7.29
CA PHE A 56 2.91 -15.32 7.33
C PHE A 56 1.92 -15.82 8.41
N CYS A 57 2.27 -16.87 9.16
CA CYS A 57 1.46 -17.39 10.27
C CYS A 57 1.49 -16.48 11.51
N SER A 58 2.64 -15.88 11.78
CA SER A 58 2.87 -14.95 12.88
C SER A 58 3.87 -13.89 12.46
N TRP A 59 3.76 -12.72 13.06
CA TRP A 59 4.59 -11.56 12.77
C TRP A 59 5.26 -11.08 14.06
N SER A 60 6.57 -10.86 14.00
CA SER A 60 7.36 -10.25 15.07
C SER A 60 7.52 -8.77 14.80
N HIS A 61 7.45 -7.95 15.84
CA HIS A 61 7.60 -6.50 15.74
C HIS A 61 9.06 -6.08 15.83
N HIS A 62 9.47 -5.08 15.06
CA HIS A 62 10.78 -4.45 15.21
C HIS A 62 10.69 -3.22 16.11
N GLU A 63 11.39 -3.24 17.25
CA GLU A 63 11.25 -2.22 18.29
C GLU A 63 11.85 -0.86 17.92
N HIS A 64 12.79 -0.80 16.99
CA HIS A 64 13.45 0.45 16.60
C HIS A 64 12.81 1.11 15.39
N ASP A 65 13.00 2.42 15.29
CA ASP A 65 12.60 3.20 14.11
C ASP A 65 13.53 2.85 12.96
N CYS A 66 12.96 2.46 11.81
CA CYS A 66 13.75 2.14 10.63
C CYS A 66 14.34 3.39 9.99
N LEU A 67 13.76 4.59 10.17
CA LEU A 67 14.25 5.84 9.58
C LEU A 67 14.25 6.98 10.63
N PRO A 68 15.13 6.89 11.65
CA PRO A 68 15.10 7.81 12.79
C PRO A 68 15.53 9.25 12.46
N GLY A 69 16.17 9.46 11.31
CA GLY A 69 16.74 10.75 10.89
C GLY A 69 18.26 10.83 11.10
N PRO A 70 18.86 12.04 11.05
CA PRO A 70 18.20 13.35 10.89
C PRO A 70 17.50 13.50 9.54
N LEU A 71 16.45 14.35 9.49
CA LEU A 71 15.75 14.65 8.24
C LEU A 71 16.57 15.62 7.38
N PRO A 72 16.59 15.45 6.04
CA PRO A 72 17.31 16.32 5.14
C PRO A 72 16.63 17.70 5.02
N PRO A 73 17.37 18.77 4.64
CA PRO A 73 16.85 20.14 4.64
C PRO A 73 15.65 20.40 3.73
N TYR A 74 15.44 19.57 2.70
CA TYR A 74 14.30 19.71 1.80
C TYR A 74 12.98 19.25 2.43
N GLN A 75 13.02 18.58 3.59
CA GLN A 75 11.84 18.13 4.29
C GLN A 75 11.35 19.17 5.30
N ALA A 76 10.03 19.27 5.41
CA ALA A 76 9.32 20.17 6.30
C ALA A 76 9.69 20.05 7.78
N GLY A 77 10.18 18.88 8.21
CA GLY A 77 10.51 18.57 9.59
C GLY A 77 9.30 18.36 10.51
N ALA A 78 8.08 18.45 9.97
CA ALA A 78 6.88 18.19 10.74
C ALA A 78 6.72 16.68 11.01
N PRO A 79 6.35 16.26 12.23
CA PRO A 79 6.13 14.85 12.54
C PRO A 79 4.90 14.32 11.80
N GLY A 80 4.90 13.02 11.51
CA GLY A 80 3.73 12.35 10.95
C GLY A 80 3.59 12.45 9.43
N PHE A 81 4.67 12.71 8.72
CA PHE A 81 4.70 12.85 7.25
C PHE A 81 5.66 11.88 6.57
N LEU A 82 5.88 10.67 7.12
CA LEU A 82 6.72 9.64 6.49
C LEU A 82 5.89 8.40 6.21
N TRP A 83 5.49 8.21 4.95
CA TRP A 83 4.40 7.32 4.57
C TRP A 83 4.75 6.34 3.46
N ALA A 84 4.04 5.20 3.47
CA ALA A 84 4.07 4.15 2.45
C ALA A 84 5.49 3.80 1.99
N PRO A 85 6.36 3.33 2.90
CA PRO A 85 7.72 2.95 2.55
C PRO A 85 7.75 1.66 1.74
N GLU A 86 8.55 1.66 0.68
CA GLU A 86 8.87 0.45 -0.10
C GLU A 86 10.37 0.21 -0.13
N VAL A 87 10.77 -1.04 0.07
CA VAL A 87 12.18 -1.44 0.22
C VAL A 87 12.61 -2.40 -0.89
N ILE A 88 13.78 -2.14 -1.46
CA ILE A 88 14.46 -3.03 -2.42
C ILE A 88 15.92 -3.25 -2.01
N GLU A 89 16.51 -4.33 -2.50
CA GLU A 89 17.97 -4.46 -2.53
C GLU A 89 18.58 -3.30 -3.32
N ALA A 90 19.73 -2.80 -2.87
CA ALA A 90 20.38 -1.70 -3.55
C ALA A 90 20.84 -2.14 -4.96
N PRO A 91 20.50 -1.38 -6.02
CA PRO A 91 20.80 -1.78 -7.38
C PRO A 91 22.30 -1.87 -7.71
N GLN A 92 22.59 -2.47 -8.88
CA GLN A 92 23.93 -2.57 -9.46
C GLN A 92 24.94 -3.35 -8.60
N GLY A 93 24.45 -4.32 -7.83
CA GLY A 93 25.30 -5.14 -6.95
C GLY A 93 25.89 -4.35 -5.77
N ARG A 94 25.35 -3.16 -5.48
CA ARG A 94 25.66 -2.45 -4.25
C ARG A 94 25.11 -3.27 -3.07
N GLU A 95 25.92 -3.46 -2.04
CA GLU A 95 25.42 -4.03 -0.79
C GLU A 95 24.35 -3.12 -0.17
N GLY A 96 23.43 -3.68 0.60
CA GLY A 96 22.42 -2.91 1.32
C GLY A 96 21.10 -2.74 0.58
N TYR A 97 20.32 -1.76 1.01
CA TYR A 97 18.89 -1.60 0.71
C TYR A 97 18.55 -0.14 0.46
N LEU A 98 17.65 0.11 -0.49
CA LEU A 98 17.01 1.41 -0.68
C LEU A 98 15.59 1.37 -0.14
N MET A 99 15.20 2.45 0.54
CA MET A 99 13.83 2.71 0.94
C MET A 99 13.33 3.95 0.19
N TYR A 100 12.27 3.79 -0.58
CA TYR A 100 11.51 4.88 -1.16
C TYR A 100 10.36 5.21 -0.22
N VAL A 101 10.15 6.49 0.07
CA VAL A 101 9.18 6.91 1.09
C VAL A 101 8.59 8.26 0.72
N SER A 102 7.29 8.43 0.99
CA SER A 102 6.63 9.73 0.86
C SER A 102 7.03 10.61 2.05
N CYS A 103 7.43 11.85 1.79
CA CYS A 103 7.81 12.84 2.79
C CYS A 103 7.25 14.23 2.46
N GLN A 104 7.05 15.09 3.45
CA GLN A 104 6.54 16.44 3.19
C GLN A 104 7.66 17.39 2.81
N ASP A 105 7.54 18.03 1.66
CA ASP A 105 8.51 19.01 1.18
C ASP A 105 8.44 20.32 1.98
N ALA A 106 9.58 20.99 2.17
CA ALA A 106 9.68 22.20 2.99
C ALA A 106 9.13 23.46 2.30
N ILE A 107 8.96 23.45 0.98
CA ILE A 107 8.61 24.63 0.17
C ILE A 107 7.09 24.74 0.02
N TYR A 108 6.46 23.71 -0.53
CA TYR A 108 5.03 23.66 -0.82
C TYR A 108 4.20 22.97 0.27
N ARG A 109 4.87 22.35 1.26
CA ARG A 109 4.23 21.59 2.35
C ARG A 109 3.32 20.48 1.84
N LYS A 110 3.65 19.88 0.70
CA LYS A 110 2.94 18.74 0.10
C LYS A 110 3.83 17.50 0.07
N GLN A 111 3.26 16.34 -0.22
CA GLN A 111 4.07 15.13 -0.33
C GLN A 111 5.00 15.20 -1.55
N CYS A 112 6.19 14.69 -1.34
CA CYS A 112 7.22 14.41 -2.31
C CYS A 112 7.82 13.03 -1.98
N ILE A 113 8.57 12.45 -2.90
CA ILE A 113 9.20 11.15 -2.70
C ILE A 113 10.68 11.35 -2.42
N GLY A 114 11.19 10.76 -1.35
CA GLY A 114 12.62 10.71 -1.03
C GLY A 114 13.15 9.28 -1.00
N VAL A 115 14.49 9.17 -0.96
CA VAL A 115 15.19 7.89 -0.90
C VAL A 115 16.15 7.86 0.28
N ALA A 116 16.09 6.77 1.04
CA ALA A 116 17.00 6.45 2.13
C ALA A 116 17.73 5.12 1.87
N TYR A 117 18.84 4.89 2.57
CA TYR A 117 19.70 3.73 2.37
C TYR A 117 20.13 3.10 3.70
N SER A 118 20.20 1.77 3.73
CA SER A 118 20.79 0.96 4.79
C SER A 118 21.86 0.08 4.16
N ASP A 119 23.02 -0.07 4.78
CA ASP A 119 24.17 -0.83 4.22
C ASP A 119 24.11 -2.34 4.50
N HIS A 120 23.41 -2.77 5.55
CA HIS A 120 23.55 -4.15 6.03
C HIS A 120 22.24 -4.84 6.42
N ASP A 121 21.30 -4.11 7.02
CA ASP A 121 20.07 -4.70 7.56
C ASP A 121 18.85 -4.10 6.85
N PRO A 122 17.93 -4.92 6.28
CA PRO A 122 16.71 -4.41 5.67
C PRO A 122 15.83 -3.64 6.67
N LYS A 123 15.96 -3.88 7.98
CA LYS A 123 15.25 -3.12 9.04
C LYS A 123 15.89 -1.76 9.35
N GLY A 124 17.03 -1.43 8.76
CA GLY A 124 17.77 -0.20 9.02
C GLY A 124 18.72 -0.27 10.24
N PRO A 125 19.08 0.88 10.83
CA PRO A 125 18.54 2.20 10.54
C PRO A 125 18.94 2.71 9.15
N TYR A 126 17.98 3.23 8.42
CA TYR A 126 18.19 3.91 7.16
C TYR A 126 18.66 5.35 7.39
N ARG A 127 19.47 5.85 6.46
CA ARG A 127 19.88 7.26 6.37
C ARG A 127 19.41 7.85 5.05
N TRP A 128 18.96 9.10 5.07
CA TRP A 128 18.67 9.83 3.85
C TRP A 128 19.96 10.02 3.04
N ILE A 129 19.87 9.81 1.72
CA ILE A 129 21.02 9.89 0.80
C ILE A 129 20.81 10.90 -0.33
N THR A 130 19.75 11.70 -0.23
CA THR A 130 19.38 12.71 -1.21
C THR A 130 19.38 14.09 -0.55
N ASP A 131 19.80 15.12 -1.30
CA ASP A 131 19.78 16.54 -0.87
C ASP A 131 18.53 17.29 -1.36
N ARG A 132 17.70 16.62 -2.17
CA ARG A 132 16.40 17.06 -2.70
C ARG A 132 15.47 15.85 -2.86
N PRO A 133 14.15 16.03 -2.99
CA PRO A 133 13.25 14.93 -3.32
C PRO A 133 13.63 14.26 -4.64
N LEU A 134 13.46 12.95 -4.73
CA LEU A 134 13.54 12.19 -5.99
C LEU A 134 12.46 12.68 -6.97
N ILE A 135 11.24 12.88 -6.46
CA ILE A 135 10.13 13.47 -7.19
C ILE A 135 9.44 14.47 -6.28
N SER A 136 9.20 15.69 -6.76
CA SER A 136 8.32 16.66 -6.11
C SER A 136 7.40 17.30 -7.14
N ARG A 137 6.13 17.43 -6.76
CA ARG A 137 5.05 18.03 -7.57
C ARG A 137 4.20 18.95 -6.70
N GLY A 138 4.83 19.63 -5.74
CA GLY A 138 4.14 20.47 -4.75
C GLY A 138 3.34 21.61 -5.41
N GLU A 139 3.80 22.12 -6.55
CA GLU A 139 3.07 23.11 -7.34
C GLU A 139 1.73 22.59 -7.88
N THR A 140 1.61 21.29 -8.16
CA THR A 140 0.37 20.68 -8.68
C THR A 140 -0.39 19.85 -7.66
N GLY A 141 0.10 19.56 -6.46
CA GLY A 141 -0.69 18.79 -5.47
C GLY A 141 0.08 17.76 -4.67
N GLY A 142 1.33 17.51 -5.05
CA GLY A 142 2.22 16.55 -4.40
C GLY A 142 2.28 15.22 -5.14
N THR A 143 3.23 14.41 -4.70
CA THR A 143 3.48 13.05 -5.19
C THR A 143 3.79 12.15 -4.00
N LEU A 144 3.23 10.94 -4.01
CA LEU A 144 3.27 10.01 -2.89
C LEU A 144 3.09 8.58 -3.36
N ASP A 145 3.20 7.68 -2.41
CA ASP A 145 3.04 6.23 -2.52
C ASP A 145 3.99 5.62 -3.56
N PRO A 146 5.31 5.75 -3.34
CA PRO A 146 6.31 5.24 -4.27
C PRO A 146 6.38 3.71 -4.21
N GLN A 147 6.28 3.05 -5.37
CA GLN A 147 6.58 1.63 -5.52
C GLN A 147 7.66 1.42 -6.60
N PRO A 148 8.87 0.99 -6.24
CA PRO A 148 9.89 0.60 -7.21
C PRO A 148 9.52 -0.74 -7.85
N PHE A 149 9.54 -0.77 -9.18
CA PHE A 149 9.23 -1.95 -9.98
C PHE A 149 10.37 -2.22 -10.96
N GLU A 150 10.87 -3.46 -10.99
CA GLU A 150 11.82 -3.91 -12.00
C GLU A 150 11.08 -4.66 -13.10
N ASP A 151 11.15 -4.14 -14.32
CA ASP A 151 10.46 -4.73 -15.47
C ASP A 151 11.25 -5.93 -15.99
N PRO A 152 10.70 -7.16 -15.92
CA PRO A 152 11.42 -8.35 -16.36
C PRO A 152 11.61 -8.41 -17.88
N ALA A 153 10.85 -7.65 -18.68
CA ALA A 153 10.98 -7.63 -20.13
C ALA A 153 12.17 -6.78 -20.59
N SER A 154 12.37 -5.60 -20.01
CA SER A 154 13.45 -4.68 -20.37
C SER A 154 14.67 -4.72 -19.44
N GLY A 155 14.53 -5.26 -18.23
CA GLY A 155 15.53 -5.18 -17.16
C GLY A 155 15.69 -3.77 -16.58
N LYS A 156 14.83 -2.82 -16.96
CA LYS A 156 14.84 -1.45 -16.45
C LYS A 156 14.05 -1.37 -15.14
N ARG A 157 14.39 -0.36 -14.34
CA ARG A 157 13.66 -0.04 -13.12
C ARG A 157 12.77 1.16 -13.34
N TYR A 158 11.60 1.12 -12.73
CA TYR A 158 10.60 2.17 -12.75
C TYR A 158 10.15 2.47 -11.34
N LEU A 159 9.64 3.68 -11.12
CA LEU A 159 8.90 4.06 -9.95
C LEU A 159 7.44 4.30 -10.36
N VAL A 160 6.55 3.55 -9.74
CA VAL A 160 5.11 3.77 -9.83
C VAL A 160 4.73 4.66 -8.66
N HIS A 161 3.93 5.70 -8.92
CA HIS A 161 3.55 6.67 -7.89
C HIS A 161 2.25 7.37 -8.24
N LYS A 162 1.67 8.05 -7.26
CA LYS A 162 0.52 8.93 -7.42
C LYS A 162 0.96 10.38 -7.49
N THR A 163 0.24 11.19 -8.26
CA THR A 163 0.17 12.65 -8.08
C THR A 163 -1.28 13.11 -7.93
N ASP A 164 -1.48 14.23 -7.23
CA ASP A 164 -2.69 15.05 -7.35
C ASP A 164 -2.37 16.31 -8.19
N TRP A 165 -3.36 16.87 -8.91
CA TRP A 165 -3.15 17.98 -9.88
C TRP A 165 -3.72 19.36 -9.47
N ASP A 166 -4.69 19.42 -8.55
CA ASP A 166 -5.29 20.69 -8.10
C ASP A 166 -5.20 20.85 -6.58
N LYS A 167 -5.64 19.83 -5.83
CA LYS A 167 -5.54 19.80 -4.37
C LYS A 167 -5.18 18.40 -3.90
N MET A 168 -4.19 18.34 -3.00
CA MET A 168 -3.76 17.12 -2.35
C MET A 168 -4.97 16.33 -1.81
N TYR A 169 -5.00 15.03 -2.07
CA TYR A 169 -6.03 14.04 -1.70
C TYR A 169 -7.41 14.17 -2.35
N THR A 170 -7.66 15.10 -3.28
CA THR A 170 -9.07 15.38 -3.64
C THR A 170 -9.38 15.64 -5.10
N LYS A 171 -8.39 15.90 -5.98
CA LYS A 171 -8.70 16.29 -7.36
C LYS A 171 -7.71 15.78 -8.40
N HIS A 172 -8.26 15.12 -9.41
CA HIS A 172 -7.56 14.56 -10.58
C HIS A 172 -6.33 13.72 -10.22
N PRO A 173 -6.49 12.70 -9.35
CA PRO A 173 -5.39 11.80 -9.05
C PRO A 173 -5.04 10.98 -10.29
N GLN A 174 -3.75 10.81 -10.49
CA GLN A 174 -3.20 10.05 -11.59
C GLN A 174 -2.08 9.15 -11.06
N LEU A 175 -2.15 7.87 -11.45
CA LEU A 175 -1.07 6.92 -11.25
C LEU A 175 -0.11 7.04 -12.44
N TRP A 176 1.17 7.15 -12.14
CA TRP A 176 2.24 7.38 -13.09
C TRP A 176 3.28 6.27 -13.03
N LEU A 177 4.00 6.11 -14.13
CA LEU A 177 5.21 5.33 -14.24
C LEU A 177 6.36 6.28 -14.59
N SER A 178 7.46 6.24 -13.85
CA SER A 178 8.67 7.04 -14.14
C SER A 178 9.87 6.11 -14.21
N GLU A 179 10.67 6.16 -15.27
CA GLU A 179 11.88 5.34 -15.36
C GLU A 179 12.90 5.82 -14.31
N LEU A 180 13.50 4.87 -13.59
CA LEU A 180 14.60 5.11 -12.68
C LEU A 180 15.92 4.88 -13.41
N ALA A 181 16.91 5.72 -13.10
CA ALA A 181 18.28 5.46 -13.48
C ALA A 181 18.75 4.09 -12.91
N PRO A 182 19.76 3.45 -13.52
CA PRO A 182 20.22 2.13 -13.09
C PRO A 182 20.55 2.00 -11.59
N ASP A 183 21.01 3.08 -10.96
CA ASP A 183 21.34 3.15 -9.53
C ASP A 183 20.11 3.31 -8.60
N GLY A 184 18.93 3.60 -9.17
CA GLY A 184 17.68 3.85 -8.44
C GLY A 184 17.59 5.23 -7.78
N LEU A 185 18.51 6.16 -8.04
CA LEU A 185 18.63 7.42 -7.28
C LEU A 185 18.21 8.67 -8.07
N SER A 186 17.84 8.52 -9.33
CA SER A 186 17.35 9.61 -10.18
C SER A 186 16.35 9.11 -11.21
N LEU A 187 15.56 10.03 -11.78
CA LEU A 187 14.63 9.71 -12.86
C LEU A 187 15.28 9.85 -14.24
N VAL A 188 14.77 9.09 -15.21
CA VAL A 188 15.14 9.15 -16.62
C VAL A 188 13.89 9.46 -17.46
N GLY A 189 13.96 10.53 -18.26
CA GLY A 189 12.87 10.89 -19.17
C GLY A 189 11.61 11.40 -18.48
N ASP A 190 10.50 11.38 -19.23
CA ASP A 190 9.21 11.90 -18.79
C ASP A 190 8.38 10.83 -18.07
N MET A 191 7.46 11.29 -17.22
CA MET A 191 6.48 10.41 -16.56
C MET A 191 5.42 9.94 -17.56
N HIS A 192 5.07 8.66 -17.52
CA HIS A 192 4.03 8.05 -18.35
C HIS A 192 2.74 7.80 -17.54
N PRO A 193 1.57 8.29 -17.98
CA PRO A 193 0.33 8.10 -17.24
C PRO A 193 -0.16 6.64 -17.39
N LEU A 194 -0.50 6.00 -16.27
CA LEU A 194 -1.05 4.64 -16.27
C LEU A 194 -2.58 4.64 -16.11
N GLN A 195 -3.08 5.17 -14.99
CA GLN A 195 -4.47 5.00 -14.61
C GLN A 195 -4.96 6.17 -13.74
N GLY A 196 -6.15 6.69 -14.06
CA GLY A 196 -6.93 7.59 -13.20
C GLY A 196 -8.29 6.96 -12.86
N PRO A 197 -9.12 7.61 -12.04
CA PRO A 197 -10.45 7.11 -11.72
C PRO A 197 -11.34 6.92 -12.97
N LYS A 198 -11.97 5.75 -13.11
CA LYS A 198 -12.90 5.38 -14.18
C LYS A 198 -14.30 5.00 -13.66
N HIS A 199 -14.41 4.53 -12.42
CA HIS A 199 -15.64 3.96 -11.88
C HIS A 199 -16.16 4.73 -10.66
N GLY A 200 -17.48 4.72 -10.45
CA GLY A 200 -18.12 5.47 -9.36
C GLY A 200 -17.67 5.04 -7.96
N TYR A 201 -17.41 3.75 -7.74
CA TYR A 201 -16.94 3.23 -6.45
C TYR A 201 -15.57 3.79 -6.04
N GLN A 202 -14.80 4.32 -6.99
CA GLN A 202 -13.47 4.86 -6.72
C GLN A 202 -13.51 6.25 -6.06
N CYS A 203 -14.70 6.87 -5.99
CA CYS A 203 -14.92 8.16 -5.33
C CYS A 203 -13.98 9.28 -5.82
N GLY A 204 -13.53 9.20 -7.08
CA GLY A 204 -12.58 10.15 -7.65
C GLY A 204 -11.17 10.09 -7.06
N LEU A 205 -10.82 9.06 -6.30
CA LEU A 205 -9.49 8.84 -5.71
C LEU A 205 -8.86 7.54 -6.19
N LEU A 206 -7.62 7.59 -6.68
CA LEU A 206 -6.73 6.43 -6.75
C LEU A 206 -5.45 6.74 -5.98
N GLU A 207 -4.92 5.77 -5.23
CA GLU A 207 -3.66 5.88 -4.48
C GLU A 207 -3.02 4.53 -4.16
N THR A 208 -1.87 4.52 -3.50
CA THR A 208 -1.12 3.30 -3.15
C THR A 208 -0.95 2.34 -4.34
N PRO A 209 -0.37 2.80 -5.47
CA PRO A 209 -0.17 1.93 -6.59
C PRO A 209 0.85 0.83 -6.28
N TYR A 210 0.59 -0.38 -6.73
CA TYR A 210 1.54 -1.48 -6.66
C TYR A 210 1.52 -2.24 -7.98
N LEU A 211 2.62 -2.18 -8.73
CA LEU A 211 2.72 -2.82 -10.04
C LEU A 211 3.41 -4.18 -9.93
N PHE A 212 2.78 -5.16 -10.53
CA PHE A 212 3.21 -6.56 -10.51
C PHE A 212 3.17 -7.14 -11.93
N HIS A 213 4.23 -7.88 -12.30
CA HIS A 213 4.25 -8.66 -13.54
C HIS A 213 3.99 -10.13 -13.26
N ARG A 214 2.96 -10.67 -13.93
CA ARG A 214 2.61 -12.07 -13.85
C ARG A 214 3.16 -12.83 -15.04
N ALA A 215 4.36 -13.40 -14.89
CA ALA A 215 5.04 -14.13 -15.95
C ALA A 215 4.18 -15.23 -16.65
N PRO A 216 3.40 -16.08 -15.94
CA PRO A 216 2.60 -17.12 -16.60
C PRO A 216 1.57 -16.62 -17.62
N SER A 217 0.99 -15.43 -17.41
CA SER A 217 0.02 -14.83 -18.34
C SER A 217 0.59 -13.63 -19.12
N ASN A 218 1.85 -13.28 -18.85
CA ASN A 218 2.50 -12.06 -19.32
C ASN A 218 1.67 -10.78 -19.08
N ALA A 219 0.92 -10.74 -17.98
CA ALA A 219 0.07 -9.62 -17.63
C ALA A 219 0.82 -8.66 -16.69
N TYR A 220 0.71 -7.35 -16.94
CA TYR A 220 1.08 -6.32 -15.99
C TYR A 220 -0.17 -5.91 -15.22
N ILE A 221 -0.12 -6.01 -13.90
CA ILE A 221 -1.26 -5.81 -13.01
C ILE A 221 -0.90 -4.64 -12.09
N LEU A 222 -1.66 -3.55 -12.20
CA LEU A 222 -1.53 -2.37 -11.37
C LEU A 222 -2.60 -2.43 -10.28
N PHE A 223 -2.24 -2.82 -9.07
CA PHE A 223 -3.09 -2.66 -7.89
C PHE A 223 -3.11 -1.20 -7.45
N PHE A 224 -4.21 -0.77 -6.85
CA PHE A 224 -4.37 0.55 -6.27
C PHE A 224 -5.53 0.57 -5.28
N SER A 225 -5.50 1.52 -4.36
CA SER A 225 -6.62 1.84 -3.47
C SER A 225 -7.45 2.98 -4.01
N SER A 226 -8.70 3.07 -3.55
CA SER A 226 -9.66 4.12 -3.87
C SER A 226 -10.61 4.36 -2.70
N GLY A 227 -11.41 5.44 -2.73
CA GLY A 227 -12.20 5.84 -1.56
C GLY A 227 -11.36 6.53 -0.49
N THR A 228 -11.86 6.67 0.74
CA THR A 228 -11.12 7.38 1.82
C THR A 228 -10.59 6.43 2.88
N PHE A 229 -9.28 6.45 3.14
CA PHE A 229 -8.58 5.59 4.11
C PHE A 229 -9.07 5.67 5.56
N THR A 230 -9.94 6.65 5.89
CA THR A 230 -10.47 6.84 7.25
C THR A 230 -11.84 6.23 7.47
N ASN A 231 -12.50 5.68 6.43
CA ASN A 231 -13.81 5.08 6.60
C ASN A 231 -14.01 3.83 5.71
N GLY A 232 -15.21 3.25 5.78
CA GLY A 232 -15.53 2.01 5.05
C GLY A 232 -15.57 2.12 3.53
N THR A 233 -15.40 3.30 2.93
CA THR A 233 -15.35 3.46 1.47
C THR A 233 -13.99 3.07 0.87
N TYR A 234 -12.93 2.94 1.69
CA TYR A 234 -11.63 2.54 1.19
C TYR A 234 -11.67 1.12 0.60
N ALA A 235 -11.11 0.94 -0.58
CA ALA A 235 -11.17 -0.33 -1.30
C ALA A 235 -9.92 -0.53 -2.17
N THR A 236 -9.46 -1.77 -2.28
CA THR A 236 -8.38 -2.16 -3.19
C THR A 236 -8.96 -2.69 -4.49
N SER A 237 -8.43 -2.20 -5.60
CA SER A 237 -8.75 -2.64 -6.96
C SER A 237 -7.47 -2.96 -7.72
N PHE A 238 -7.64 -3.36 -8.97
CA PHE A 238 -6.54 -3.56 -9.90
C PHE A 238 -6.94 -3.07 -11.29
N ALA A 239 -5.95 -2.88 -12.16
CA ALA A 239 -6.15 -2.81 -13.59
C ALA A 239 -5.10 -3.66 -14.29
N ILE A 240 -5.44 -4.25 -15.44
CA ILE A 240 -4.57 -5.22 -16.14
C ILE A 240 -4.22 -4.70 -17.53
N SER A 241 -2.95 -4.85 -17.90
CA SER A 241 -2.45 -4.69 -19.27
C SER A 241 -1.86 -5.99 -19.77
N HIS A 242 -2.33 -6.42 -20.94
CA HIS A 242 -1.74 -7.52 -21.73
C HIS A 242 -0.83 -7.01 -22.86
N ASN A 243 -0.78 -5.70 -23.06
CA ASN A 243 -0.01 -5.05 -24.13
C ASN A 243 1.37 -4.58 -23.66
N GLY A 244 1.70 -4.81 -22.39
CA GLY A 244 2.97 -4.45 -21.77
C GLY A 244 2.85 -3.39 -20.69
N LEU A 245 4.00 -3.03 -20.13
CA LEU A 245 4.16 -2.12 -19.00
C LEU A 245 3.41 -0.78 -19.14
N PHE A 246 3.39 -0.21 -20.34
CA PHE A 246 2.84 1.13 -20.61
C PHE A 246 1.32 1.14 -20.82
N GLY A 247 0.66 -0.02 -20.73
CA GLY A 247 -0.80 -0.14 -20.88
C GLY A 247 -1.25 -0.34 -22.34
N PRO A 248 -2.54 -0.06 -22.64
CA PRO A 248 -3.56 0.45 -21.71
C PRO A 248 -3.89 -0.54 -20.58
N TYR A 249 -4.33 -0.01 -19.44
CA TYR A 249 -4.80 -0.78 -18.29
C TYR A 249 -6.32 -0.80 -18.21
N GLU A 250 -6.89 -1.99 -18.14
CA GLU A 250 -8.33 -2.24 -18.02
C GLU A 250 -8.71 -2.51 -16.56
N CYS A 251 -9.67 -1.74 -16.04
CA CYS A 251 -10.10 -1.80 -14.65
C CYS A 251 -11.50 -2.42 -14.56
N PRO A 252 -11.74 -3.45 -13.72
CA PRO A 252 -13.05 -4.04 -13.52
C PRO A 252 -14.02 -3.03 -12.87
N PRO A 253 -15.34 -3.21 -13.03
CA PRO A 253 -16.36 -2.30 -12.49
C PRO A 253 -16.62 -2.49 -10.98
N GLN A 254 -15.90 -3.40 -10.32
CA GLN A 254 -16.01 -3.72 -8.90
C GLN A 254 -14.62 -3.90 -8.29
N PRO A 255 -14.43 -3.54 -7.01
CA PRO A 255 -13.15 -3.71 -6.33
C PRO A 255 -12.82 -5.18 -6.04
N LEU A 256 -11.53 -5.46 -5.82
CA LEU A 256 -11.03 -6.77 -5.38
C LEU A 256 -11.23 -6.97 -3.87
N LEU A 257 -10.94 -5.93 -3.09
CA LEU A 257 -11.15 -5.87 -1.64
C LEU A 257 -12.03 -4.67 -1.32
N GLU A 258 -13.07 -4.90 -0.54
CA GLU A 258 -13.98 -3.87 -0.04
C GLU A 258 -14.39 -4.16 1.40
N THR A 259 -15.09 -3.23 2.04
CA THR A 259 -15.65 -3.43 3.37
C THR A 259 -16.55 -4.66 3.40
N ASP A 260 -16.27 -5.58 4.33
CA ASP A 260 -17.14 -6.70 4.70
C ASP A 260 -17.28 -6.73 6.22
N ARG A 261 -18.36 -6.10 6.72
CA ARG A 261 -18.62 -5.99 8.16
C ARG A 261 -18.87 -7.35 8.81
N THR A 262 -19.43 -8.32 8.08
CA THR A 262 -19.64 -9.70 8.55
C THR A 262 -18.32 -10.33 8.96
N ARG A 263 -17.25 -10.02 8.23
CA ARG A 263 -15.90 -10.55 8.43
C ARG A 263 -14.97 -9.61 9.19
N SER A 264 -15.50 -8.51 9.74
CA SER A 264 -14.72 -7.49 10.43
C SER A 264 -13.57 -6.93 9.58
N ILE A 265 -13.84 -6.71 8.29
CA ILE A 265 -12.96 -6.01 7.37
C ILE A 265 -13.61 -4.68 7.02
N MET A 266 -12.94 -3.58 7.31
CA MET A 266 -13.40 -2.23 6.98
C MET A 266 -12.31 -1.49 6.24
N GLY A 267 -12.64 -0.87 5.12
CA GLY A 267 -11.71 -0.03 4.37
C GLY A 267 -10.40 -0.71 3.97
N PRO A 268 -10.40 -1.90 3.32
CA PRO A 268 -9.15 -2.59 2.97
C PRO A 268 -8.39 -1.86 1.86
N GLY A 269 -7.15 -1.46 2.14
CA GLY A 269 -6.29 -0.75 1.18
C GLY A 269 -4.83 -0.66 1.58
N GLY A 270 -4.08 0.20 0.88
CA GLY A 270 -2.63 0.30 0.99
C GLY A 270 -1.94 -1.03 0.76
N ALA A 271 -2.35 -1.74 -0.29
CA ALA A 271 -1.99 -3.13 -0.49
C ALA A 271 -0.70 -3.30 -1.30
N CYS A 272 0.11 -4.29 -0.93
CA CYS A 272 1.16 -4.85 -1.76
C CYS A 272 0.88 -6.32 -2.05
N ASP A 273 1.44 -6.84 -3.13
CA ASP A 273 1.47 -8.26 -3.43
C ASP A 273 2.88 -8.84 -3.28
N VAL A 274 2.95 -10.11 -2.87
CA VAL A 274 4.23 -10.77 -2.60
C VAL A 274 4.15 -12.26 -2.88
N LEU A 275 5.22 -12.82 -3.46
CA LEU A 275 5.43 -14.27 -3.45
C LEU A 275 5.85 -14.69 -2.04
N GLY A 276 4.96 -15.41 -1.37
CA GLY A 276 5.14 -15.87 0.01
C GLY A 276 5.57 -17.34 0.09
N VAL A 277 5.19 -17.95 1.21
CA VAL A 277 5.49 -19.36 1.51
C VAL A 277 4.93 -20.31 0.46
N GLU A 278 5.66 -21.40 0.24
CA GLU A 278 5.27 -22.50 -0.67
C GLU A 278 4.92 -22.04 -2.09
N ASN A 279 5.55 -20.94 -2.55
CA ASN A 279 5.31 -20.34 -3.87
C ASN A 279 3.86 -19.88 -4.09
N HIS A 280 3.15 -19.56 -3.01
CA HIS A 280 1.84 -18.91 -3.09
C HIS A 280 1.97 -17.40 -3.06
N TYR A 281 1.15 -16.72 -3.87
CA TYR A 281 1.04 -15.28 -3.82
C TYR A 281 0.12 -14.86 -2.68
N PHE A 282 0.46 -13.75 -2.04
CA PHE A 282 -0.34 -13.12 -1.00
C PHE A 282 -0.52 -11.64 -1.32
N ILE A 283 -1.68 -11.12 -0.93
CA ILE A 283 -1.91 -9.68 -0.84
C ILE A 283 -1.85 -9.30 0.65
N VAL A 284 -1.03 -8.31 0.97
CA VAL A 284 -0.89 -7.73 2.31
C VAL A 284 -1.44 -6.33 2.26
N PHE A 285 -2.36 -6.01 3.15
CA PHE A 285 -3.11 -4.76 3.12
C PHE A 285 -3.44 -4.33 4.54
N HIS A 286 -3.89 -3.09 4.73
CA HIS A 286 -4.43 -2.66 6.02
C HIS A 286 -5.95 -2.61 6.01
N ALA A 287 -6.58 -2.80 7.17
CA ALA A 287 -8.02 -2.59 7.37
C ALA A 287 -8.27 -1.81 8.67
N LEU A 288 -9.29 -0.96 8.67
CA LEU A 288 -9.67 -0.14 9.82
C LEU A 288 -10.27 -0.98 10.96
N GLU A 289 -9.89 -0.67 12.20
CA GLU A 289 -10.59 -1.17 13.39
C GLU A 289 -12.02 -0.66 13.50
N ARG A 290 -12.20 0.60 13.10
CA ARG A 290 -13.43 1.38 13.07
C ARG A 290 -13.17 2.62 12.22
N GLU A 291 -14.21 3.37 11.87
CA GLU A 291 -14.06 4.67 11.22
C GLU A 291 -13.15 5.59 12.05
N GLU A 292 -12.22 6.25 11.36
CA GLU A 292 -11.16 7.11 11.94
C GLU A 292 -10.26 6.39 12.97
N GLY A 293 -10.27 5.06 12.97
CA GLY A 293 -9.50 4.22 13.89
C GLY A 293 -8.13 3.82 13.34
N ASN A 294 -7.42 3.02 14.14
CA ASN A 294 -6.15 2.43 13.70
C ASN A 294 -6.38 1.48 12.52
N ARG A 295 -5.35 1.37 11.69
CA ARG A 295 -5.29 0.48 10.53
C ARG A 295 -4.46 -0.74 10.91
N LYS A 296 -4.97 -1.92 10.58
CA LYS A 296 -4.41 -3.20 10.96
C LYS A 296 -3.92 -3.96 9.76
N MET A 297 -2.68 -4.45 9.81
CA MET A 297 -2.13 -5.28 8.75
C MET A 297 -2.84 -6.65 8.70
N CYS A 298 -3.35 -6.95 7.53
CA CYS A 298 -4.03 -8.19 7.15
C CYS A 298 -3.29 -8.84 5.97
N VAL A 299 -3.41 -10.15 5.88
CA VAL A 299 -2.86 -10.96 4.80
C VAL A 299 -4.00 -11.80 4.23
N GLN A 300 -4.01 -11.99 2.91
CA GLN A 300 -4.90 -12.92 2.24
C GLN A 300 -4.15 -13.62 1.11
N ARG A 301 -4.42 -14.90 0.87
CA ARG A 301 -3.83 -15.59 -0.28
C ARG A 301 -4.46 -15.07 -1.58
N LEU A 302 -3.58 -14.66 -2.49
CA LEU A 302 -3.91 -14.18 -3.82
C LEU A 302 -3.71 -15.31 -4.82
N CYS A 303 -4.72 -15.54 -5.65
CA CYS A 303 -4.68 -16.44 -6.78
C CYS A 303 -4.84 -15.62 -8.06
N PHE A 304 -4.72 -16.30 -9.19
CA PHE A 304 -4.87 -15.67 -10.48
C PHE A 304 -5.53 -16.63 -11.44
N GLU A 305 -6.45 -16.11 -12.24
CA GLU A 305 -7.02 -16.80 -13.38
C GLU A 305 -5.97 -17.01 -14.49
N LYS A 306 -6.36 -17.71 -15.56
CA LYS A 306 -5.46 -18.02 -16.69
C LYS A 306 -4.93 -16.77 -17.40
N ASP A 307 -5.74 -15.73 -17.50
CA ASP A 307 -5.34 -14.42 -18.03
C ASP A 307 -4.54 -13.59 -17.00
N GLY A 308 -4.37 -14.06 -15.77
CA GLY A 308 -3.73 -13.29 -14.72
C GLY A 308 -4.68 -12.36 -13.99
N THR A 309 -6.00 -12.43 -14.19
CA THR A 309 -6.95 -11.72 -13.34
C THR A 309 -6.77 -12.16 -11.88
N PRO A 310 -6.45 -11.24 -10.95
CA PRO A 310 -6.27 -11.57 -9.54
C PRO A 310 -7.61 -11.94 -8.91
N VAL A 311 -7.61 -13.03 -8.14
CA VAL A 311 -8.77 -13.52 -7.39
C VAL A 311 -8.33 -13.96 -6.00
N LEU A 312 -9.12 -13.64 -4.98
CA LEU A 312 -8.81 -14.06 -3.61
C LEU A 312 -9.18 -15.53 -3.42
N SER A 313 -8.37 -16.27 -2.66
CA SER A 313 -8.68 -17.69 -2.36
C SER A 313 -9.96 -17.87 -1.53
N SER A 314 -10.35 -16.84 -0.79
CA SER A 314 -11.55 -16.71 0.02
C SER A 314 -11.76 -15.23 0.33
N ARG A 315 -12.86 -14.90 1.03
CA ARG A 315 -12.97 -13.57 1.63
C ARG A 315 -12.01 -13.44 2.81
N PRO A 316 -11.29 -12.31 2.95
CA PRO A 316 -10.51 -12.06 4.15
C PRO A 316 -11.44 -11.83 5.34
N ASN A 317 -10.93 -12.13 6.54
CA ASN A 317 -11.63 -11.86 7.78
C ASN A 317 -10.63 -11.54 8.89
N CYS A 318 -11.09 -10.84 9.93
CA CYS A 318 -10.37 -10.69 11.18
C CYS A 318 -10.93 -11.64 12.25
N GLY A 319 -10.02 -12.24 13.04
CA GLY A 319 -10.32 -13.03 14.22
C GLY A 319 -10.58 -14.52 13.96
N LYS A 320 -10.67 -14.97 12.70
CA LYS A 320 -10.77 -16.39 12.36
C LYS A 320 -9.55 -16.86 11.58
N ARG A 321 -9.14 -18.09 11.84
CA ARG A 321 -7.98 -18.70 11.19
C ARG A 321 -8.35 -19.17 9.78
N LEU A 322 -7.50 -18.84 8.82
CA LEU A 322 -7.52 -19.38 7.45
C LEU A 322 -6.28 -20.24 7.23
N ARG A 323 -6.48 -21.53 6.94
CA ARG A 323 -5.41 -22.48 6.63
C ARG A 323 -5.02 -22.37 5.17
N LEU A 324 -3.71 -22.41 4.92
CA LEU A 324 -3.17 -22.38 3.57
C LEU A 324 -3.75 -23.55 2.76
N GLY A 325 -4.36 -23.25 1.61
CA GLY A 325 -4.96 -24.22 0.70
C GLY A 325 -6.39 -24.67 1.04
N ALA A 326 -6.94 -24.26 2.20
CA ALA A 326 -8.31 -24.56 2.63
C ALA A 326 -9.11 -23.32 3.04
N GLU A 327 -8.68 -22.13 2.60
CA GLU A 327 -9.24 -20.85 3.03
C GLU A 327 -10.73 -20.73 2.72
N GLN A 328 -11.17 -21.22 1.56
CA GLN A 328 -12.59 -21.21 1.20
C GLN A 328 -13.43 -22.10 2.13
N GLY A 329 -12.91 -23.28 2.49
CA GLY A 329 -13.59 -24.18 3.43
C GLY A 329 -13.63 -23.60 4.84
N ASP A 330 -12.55 -22.96 5.28
CA ASP A 330 -12.48 -22.28 6.58
C ASP A 330 -13.44 -21.08 6.62
N ASP A 331 -13.50 -20.27 5.55
CA ASP A 331 -14.45 -19.15 5.45
C ASP A 331 -15.91 -19.64 5.56
N LEU A 332 -16.27 -20.68 4.81
CA LEU A 332 -17.59 -21.31 4.88
C LEU A 332 -17.88 -21.88 6.27
N GLN A 333 -16.88 -22.47 6.94
CA GLN A 333 -17.05 -23.00 8.29
C GLN A 333 -17.31 -21.89 9.31
N HIS A 334 -16.63 -20.75 9.19
CA HIS A 334 -16.74 -19.66 10.16
C HIS A 334 -17.96 -18.77 9.91
N PHE A 335 -18.33 -18.53 8.66
CA PHE A 335 -19.32 -17.53 8.27
C PHE A 335 -20.49 -18.09 7.43
N GLY A 336 -20.45 -19.36 7.03
CA GLY A 336 -21.44 -19.95 6.13
C GLY A 336 -21.52 -19.21 4.79
N ASN A 337 -22.72 -19.14 4.22
CA ASN A 337 -22.99 -18.40 2.99
C ASN A 337 -23.37 -16.93 3.23
N GLN A 338 -22.95 -16.35 4.37
CA GLN A 338 -23.32 -14.97 4.67
C GLN A 338 -22.69 -14.01 3.64
N PRO A 339 -23.51 -13.18 2.97
CA PRO A 339 -23.01 -12.24 1.99
C PRO A 339 -22.14 -11.17 2.67
N PRO A 340 -21.24 -10.54 1.91
CA PRO A 340 -20.52 -9.38 2.41
C PRO A 340 -21.51 -8.28 2.78
N GLN A 341 -21.24 -7.59 3.89
CA GLN A 341 -21.97 -6.38 4.23
C GLN A 341 -21.11 -5.16 3.88
N PRO A 342 -21.39 -4.47 2.76
CA PRO A 342 -20.61 -3.31 2.35
C PRO A 342 -20.77 -2.16 3.35
N SER A 343 -19.94 -1.12 3.19
CA SER A 343 -20.23 0.15 3.86
C SER A 343 -21.62 0.64 3.45
N ALA A 344 -22.43 1.12 4.39
CA ALA A 344 -23.67 1.81 4.04
C ALA A 344 -23.31 2.93 3.06
N SER A 345 -23.78 2.82 1.82
CA SER A 345 -23.59 3.86 0.81
C SER A 345 -24.16 5.15 1.37
N SER A 346 -23.32 6.16 1.60
CA SER A 346 -23.80 7.53 1.67
C SER A 346 -24.23 7.95 0.28
N HIS A 347 -25.44 7.53 -0.12
CA HIS A 347 -26.22 8.28 -1.09
C HIS A 347 -26.53 9.63 -0.44
N HIS A 348 -25.56 10.56 -0.48
CA HIS A 348 -25.85 11.96 -0.29
C HIS A 348 -26.47 12.47 -1.59
N GLU A 349 -27.78 12.31 -1.68
CA GLU A 349 -28.59 13.36 -2.31
C GLU A 349 -28.25 14.69 -1.64
N ALA A 350 -28.09 15.71 -2.47
CA ALA A 350 -27.87 17.08 -2.04
C ALA A 350 -29.00 17.53 -1.10
N GLY A 351 -28.66 17.83 0.17
CA GLY A 351 -29.61 18.49 1.06
C GLY A 351 -29.21 18.47 2.55
N GLY A 352 -28.97 19.66 3.10
CA GLY A 352 -29.26 19.95 4.51
C GLY A 352 -28.11 19.80 5.51
N ALA A 353 -27.55 20.94 5.92
CA ALA A 353 -26.56 21.06 6.97
C ALA A 353 -27.05 20.54 8.34
N SER A 354 -26.26 19.69 9.00
CA SER A 354 -26.15 19.69 10.46
C SER A 354 -24.73 19.26 10.88
N GLY A 355 -23.93 20.24 11.29
CA GLY A 355 -22.51 20.06 11.62
C GLY A 355 -22.31 19.44 12.99
N SER A 356 -21.72 18.25 13.04
CA SER A 356 -21.14 17.66 14.25
C SER A 356 -19.89 18.45 14.68
N LYS A 357 -19.70 18.61 15.99
CA LYS A 357 -18.62 19.42 16.62
C LYS A 357 -17.18 19.00 16.24
N MET A 358 -17.00 17.85 15.58
CA MET A 358 -15.70 17.36 15.10
C MET A 358 -15.37 17.72 13.64
N SER A 359 -16.32 18.28 12.86
CA SER A 359 -15.99 18.87 11.54
C SER A 359 -15.12 20.14 11.68
N ARG A 360 -15.13 20.77 12.87
CA ARG A 360 -14.23 21.89 13.20
C ARG A 360 -12.80 21.45 13.48
N LEU A 361 -12.56 20.20 13.87
CA LEU A 361 -11.21 19.70 14.13
C LEU A 361 -10.50 19.36 12.81
N LEU A 362 -11.21 18.71 11.88
CA LEU A 362 -10.76 18.49 10.51
C LEU A 362 -10.56 19.81 9.75
N ASN A 363 -11.43 20.80 9.93
CA ASN A 363 -11.17 22.15 9.40
C ASN A 363 -9.93 22.79 10.03
N LYS A 364 -9.64 22.58 11.33
CA LYS A 364 -8.42 23.09 11.96
C LYS A 364 -7.12 22.45 11.47
N PHE A 365 -7.15 21.21 10.99
CA PHE A 365 -6.00 20.57 10.35
C PHE A 365 -5.91 20.95 8.86
N LYS A 366 -7.05 21.11 8.18
CA LYS A 366 -7.14 21.56 6.80
C LYS A 366 -6.68 23.02 6.64
N ASP A 367 -7.09 23.90 7.54
CA ASP A 367 -6.68 25.31 7.57
C ASP A 367 -5.19 25.48 7.93
N LYS A 368 -4.56 24.48 8.57
CA LYS A 368 -3.10 24.46 8.86
C LYS A 368 -2.25 23.85 7.76
N LEU A 369 -2.85 23.12 6.84
CA LEU A 369 -2.23 22.59 5.62
C LEU A 369 -2.43 23.53 4.44
N ASP A 370 -3.48 24.36 4.48
CA ASP A 370 -3.81 25.40 3.49
C ASP A 370 -3.28 26.82 3.89
N SER A 371 -2.41 26.96 4.91
CA SER A 371 -1.76 28.25 5.29
C SER A 371 -0.24 28.21 5.30
#